data_AF-A0A9P5YJC2-F1
#
_entry.id   AF-A0A9P5YJC2-F1
#
_cell.length_a   1.000
_cell.length_b   1.000
_cell.length_c   1.000
_cell.angle_alpha   90.00
_cell.angle_beta   90.00
_cell.angle_gamma   90.00
#
_symmetry.space_group_name_H-M   'P 1'
#
loop_
_entity.id
_entity.type
_entity.pdbx_description
1 polymer ?
#
loop_
_entity_poly.entity_id
_entity_poly.type
_entity_poly.pdbx_seq_one_letter_code
_entity_poly.pdbx_strand_id
1 'polypeptide(L)'
;MDRPLVDADYVFITDDDVICIGQVLAMYSKTGGANFKNEWVSSTTNISAVTKIAVQVFEYSHGCHSTSKPTKTAILSVHQFAHLPSSNVLTLLLSKPRNINDTGLDLSENDIALFRRLDTNDGRAAIKEA
;
A
#
# COMPACT_ATOMS: atom_id res chain seq x y z
N MET A 1 -5.56 -11.19 9.51
CA MET A 1 -6.12 -9.84 9.28
C MET A 1 -7.43 -9.79 10.02
N ASP A 2 -7.43 -9.33 11.29
CA ASP A 2 -8.62 -9.44 12.15
C ASP A 2 -9.61 -8.27 12.00
N ARG A 3 -9.32 -7.32 11.10
CA ARG A 3 -10.22 -6.21 10.76
C ARG A 3 -10.33 -6.01 9.24
N PRO A 4 -11.47 -5.53 8.73
CA PRO A 4 -11.61 -5.17 7.32
C PRO A 4 -10.67 -4.02 6.94
N LEU A 5 -10.19 -4.06 5.69
CA LEU A 5 -9.54 -2.95 5.00
C LEU A 5 -10.62 -1.93 4.62
N VAL A 6 -10.38 -0.65 4.95
CA VAL A 6 -11.28 0.47 4.64
C VAL A 6 -10.54 1.59 3.92
N ASP A 7 -11.29 2.52 3.34
CA ASP A 7 -10.71 3.74 2.78
C ASP A 7 -9.88 4.51 3.84
N ALA A 8 -8.83 5.18 3.40
CA ALA A 8 -7.83 5.89 4.20
C ALA A 8 -6.97 5.01 5.15
N ASP A 9 -7.09 3.67 5.09
CA ASP A 9 -6.11 2.79 5.71
C ASP A 9 -4.75 2.88 5.03
N TYR A 10 -3.72 2.49 5.77
CA TYR A 10 -2.35 2.38 5.27
C TYR A 10 -1.96 0.92 5.14
N VAL A 11 -1.38 0.57 4.01
CA VAL A 11 -0.93 -0.78 3.66
C VAL A 11 0.50 -0.77 3.16
N PHE A 12 1.24 -1.85 3.40
CA PHE A 12 2.47 -2.14 2.67
C PHE A 12 2.10 -2.68 1.29
N ILE A 13 2.71 -2.09 0.27
CA ILE A 13 2.49 -2.41 -1.14
C ILE A 13 3.82 -2.71 -1.83
N THR A 14 3.73 -3.35 -2.98
CA THR A 14 4.85 -3.49 -3.93
C THR A 14 4.58 -2.65 -5.17
N ASP A 15 5.52 -1.76 -5.50
CA ASP A 15 5.55 -0.94 -6.71
C ASP A 15 6.92 -1.09 -7.37
N ASP A 16 6.97 -1.62 -8.59
CA ASP A 16 8.21 -1.93 -9.34
C ASP A 16 9.26 -2.67 -8.48
N ASP A 17 8.87 -3.78 -7.86
CA ASP A 17 9.71 -4.62 -6.98
C ASP A 17 10.26 -3.94 -5.71
N VAL A 18 9.80 -2.73 -5.40
CA VAL A 18 10.13 -2.00 -4.17
C VAL A 18 8.95 -2.01 -3.22
N ILE A 19 9.23 -2.21 -1.94
CA ILE A 19 8.21 -2.13 -0.90
C ILE A 19 7.99 -0.67 -0.54
N CYS A 20 6.75 -0.23 -0.69
CA CYS A 20 6.30 1.11 -0.39
C CYS A 20 5.11 1.06 0.58
N ILE A 21 4.69 2.22 1.06
CA ILE A 21 3.46 2.37 1.84
C ILE A 21 2.41 3.00 0.94
N GLY A 22 1.22 2.40 0.89
CA GLY A 22 0.07 2.91 0.18
C GLY A 22 -0.98 3.42 1.16
N GLN A 23 -1.42 4.66 1.03
CA GLN A 23 -2.68 5.11 1.62
C GLN A 23 -3.81 4.75 0.66
N VAL A 24 -4.80 3.97 1.13
CA VAL A 24 -5.95 3.55 0.32
C VAL A 24 -6.87 4.73 0.05
N LEU A 25 -7.07 5.05 -1.22
CA LEU A 25 -7.99 6.12 -1.66
C LEU A 25 -9.32 5.56 -2.13
N ALA A 26 -9.29 4.41 -2.81
CA ALA A 26 -10.49 3.71 -3.26
C ALA A 26 -10.18 2.23 -3.54
N MET A 27 -11.15 1.36 -3.27
CA MET A 27 -11.10 -0.05 -3.64
C MET A 27 -12.19 -0.38 -4.66
N TYR A 28 -11.87 -1.29 -5.58
CA TYR A 28 -12.78 -1.71 -6.63
C TYR A 28 -12.90 -3.24 -6.69
N SER A 29 -14.11 -3.75 -6.57
CA SER A 29 -14.43 -5.17 -6.71
C SER A 29 -15.24 -5.43 -7.97
N LYS A 30 -15.18 -6.65 -8.49
CA LYS A 30 -16.11 -7.13 -9.51
C LYS A 30 -17.26 -7.84 -8.82
N THR A 31 -18.46 -7.29 -8.94
CA THR A 31 -19.70 -7.92 -8.51
C THR A 31 -20.27 -8.71 -9.68
N GLY A 32 -20.11 -10.04 -9.67
CA GLY A 32 -20.53 -10.92 -10.77
C GLY A 32 -19.38 -11.29 -11.73
N GLY A 33 -19.60 -12.30 -12.58
CA GLY A 33 -18.57 -13.01 -13.37
C GLY A 33 -17.67 -12.15 -14.28
N ALA A 34 -16.80 -12.81 -15.07
CA ALA A 34 -15.64 -12.21 -15.75
C ALA A 34 -15.82 -10.84 -16.45
N ASN A 35 -17.03 -10.54 -16.95
CA ASN A 35 -17.36 -9.34 -17.72
C ASN A 35 -18.17 -8.27 -16.96
N PHE A 36 -18.39 -8.42 -15.66
CA PHE A 36 -19.07 -7.40 -14.87
C PHE A 36 -18.18 -6.17 -14.65
N LYS A 37 -18.84 -5.02 -14.48
CA LYS A 37 -18.18 -3.74 -14.22
C LYS A 37 -17.54 -3.78 -12.83
N ASN A 38 -16.42 -3.08 -12.70
CA ASN A 38 -15.83 -2.82 -11.40
C ASN A 38 -16.71 -1.80 -10.67
N GLU A 39 -17.12 -2.16 -9.46
CA GLU A 39 -17.85 -1.28 -8.56
C GLU A 39 -16.95 -0.82 -7.43
N TRP A 40 -17.13 0.42 -6.99
CA TRP A 40 -16.45 0.95 -5.82
C TRP A 40 -16.96 0.24 -4.57
N VAL A 41 -16.05 -0.11 -3.67
CA VAL A 41 -16.35 -0.77 -2.41
C VAL A 41 -15.67 0.02 -1.29
N SER A 42 -16.44 0.33 -0.24
CA SER A 42 -15.97 1.13 0.91
C SER A 42 -15.18 0.31 1.94
N SER A 43 -15.38 -1.02 1.99
CA SER A 43 -14.66 -1.91 2.89
C SER A 43 -14.59 -3.34 2.38
N THR A 44 -13.51 -4.05 2.69
CA THR A 44 -13.40 -5.49 2.41
C THR A 44 -12.75 -6.24 3.56
N THR A 45 -13.26 -7.43 3.88
CA THR A 45 -12.58 -8.39 4.77
C THR A 45 -11.61 -9.29 4.01
N ASN A 46 -11.73 -9.35 2.69
CA ASN A 46 -10.92 -10.20 1.83
C ASN A 46 -10.27 -9.37 0.71
N ILE A 47 -8.95 -9.22 0.78
CA ILE A 47 -8.17 -8.49 -0.23
C ILE A 47 -8.26 -9.15 -1.62
N SER A 48 -8.42 -10.48 -1.69
CA SER A 48 -8.50 -11.21 -2.95
C SER A 48 -9.82 -10.97 -3.70
N ALA A 49 -10.85 -10.47 -3.01
CA ALA A 49 -12.12 -10.07 -3.63
C ALA A 49 -12.03 -8.68 -4.29
N VAL A 50 -10.97 -7.92 -4.00
CA VAL A 50 -10.69 -6.63 -4.62
C VAL A 50 -9.89 -6.87 -5.89
N THR A 51 -10.32 -6.26 -6.98
CA THR A 51 -9.64 -6.37 -8.27
C THR A 51 -8.60 -5.29 -8.45
N LYS A 52 -8.88 -4.07 -7.98
CA LYS A 52 -7.97 -2.94 -8.06
C LYS A 52 -8.09 -2.03 -6.85
N ILE A 53 -6.98 -1.42 -6.47
CA ILE A 53 -6.87 -0.50 -5.35
C ILE A 53 -6.12 0.74 -5.83
N ALA A 54 -6.74 1.89 -5.65
CA ALA A 54 -6.09 3.17 -5.87
C ALA A 54 -5.43 3.60 -4.57
N VAL A 55 -4.13 3.89 -4.62
CA VAL A 55 -3.34 4.30 -3.46
C VAL A 55 -2.52 5.54 -3.76
N GLN A 56 -2.30 6.36 -2.73
CA GLN A 56 -1.20 7.31 -2.71
C GLN A 56 0.05 6.60 -2.17
N VAL A 57 1.15 6.67 -2.92
CA VAL A 57 2.39 5.96 -2.62
C VAL A 57 3.31 6.84 -1.79
N PHE A 58 3.83 6.26 -0.70
CA PHE A 58 4.85 6.82 0.16
C PHE A 58 6.07 5.91 0.12
N GLU A 59 7.24 6.48 -0.16
CA GLU A 59 8.50 5.75 -0.19
C GLU A 59 9.14 5.78 1.19
N TYR A 60 9.59 4.62 1.68
CA TYR A 60 10.31 4.55 2.94
C TYR A 60 11.66 5.28 2.82
N SER A 61 11.88 6.26 3.68
CA SER A 61 13.13 7.00 3.80
C SER A 61 13.88 6.60 5.07
N HIS A 62 15.07 7.14 5.26
CA HIS A 62 15.88 6.84 6.43
C HIS A 62 15.22 7.33 7.74
N GLY A 63 15.35 6.52 8.80
CA GLY A 63 15.04 6.96 10.17
C GLY A 63 13.56 7.01 10.52
N CYS A 64 12.78 6.00 10.11
CA CYS A 64 11.34 5.86 10.43
C CYS A 64 10.40 6.76 9.62
N HIS A 65 10.96 7.67 8.81
CA HIS A 65 10.21 8.60 7.99
C HIS A 65 9.92 8.01 6.62
N SER A 66 8.73 8.23 6.08
CA SER A 66 8.36 7.89 4.71
C SER A 66 7.94 9.15 3.98
N THR A 67 8.43 9.36 2.77
CA THR A 67 8.13 10.57 1.99
C THR A 67 6.93 10.38 1.09
N SER A 68 6.09 11.41 0.99
CA SER A 68 4.91 11.46 0.10
C SER A 68 5.27 11.77 -1.37
N LYS A 69 6.55 12.04 -1.64
CA LYS A 69 7.10 12.38 -2.96
C LYS A 69 8.25 11.43 -3.26
N PRO A 70 7.94 10.23 -3.76
CA PRO A 70 8.96 9.24 -4.09
C PRO A 70 10.01 9.77 -5.06
N THR A 71 11.18 9.17 -5.05
CA THR A 71 12.34 9.52 -5.89
C THR A 71 11.96 9.67 -7.37
N LYS A 72 11.04 8.82 -7.86
CA LYS A 72 10.53 8.85 -9.24
C LYS A 72 9.82 10.17 -9.58
N THR A 73 9.10 10.77 -8.64
CA THR A 73 8.33 12.01 -8.84
C THR A 73 8.95 13.22 -8.14
N ALA A 74 10.07 13.04 -7.44
CA ALA A 74 10.76 14.09 -6.68
C ALA A 74 11.12 15.31 -7.54
N ILE A 75 11.54 15.09 -8.80
CA ILE A 75 11.88 16.17 -9.75
C ILE A 75 10.71 17.13 -9.97
N LEU A 76 9.49 16.62 -9.99
CA LEU A 76 8.27 17.39 -10.18
C LEU A 76 7.65 17.85 -8.85
N SER A 77 8.17 17.38 -7.72
CA SER A 77 7.62 17.64 -6.38
C SER A 77 6.14 17.26 -6.23
N VAL A 78 5.69 16.23 -6.94
CA VAL A 78 4.29 15.74 -6.93
C VAL A 78 4.16 14.41 -6.18
N HIS A 79 2.96 14.17 -5.65
CA HIS A 79 2.60 12.87 -5.07
C HIS A 79 2.53 11.79 -6.13
N GLN A 80 2.97 10.59 -5.78
CA GLN A 80 2.79 9.43 -6.62
C GLN A 80 1.47 8.74 -6.26
N PHE A 81 0.69 8.42 -7.28
CA PHE A 81 -0.51 7.60 -7.15
C PHE A 81 -0.33 6.34 -7.97
N ALA A 82 -0.75 5.21 -7.43
CA ALA A 82 -0.69 3.92 -8.10
C ALA A 82 -2.06 3.26 -8.10
N HIS A 83 -2.36 2.57 -9.21
CA HIS A 83 -3.57 1.77 -9.34
C HIS A 83 -3.15 0.31 -9.46
N LEU A 84 -3.18 -0.39 -8.34
CA LEU A 84 -2.55 -1.69 -8.16
C LEU A 84 -3.60 -2.81 -8.14
N PRO A 85 -3.27 -4.01 -8.65
CA PRO A 85 -4.06 -5.20 -8.36
C PRO A 85 -3.90 -5.58 -6.88
N SER A 86 -4.82 -6.40 -6.35
CA SER A 86 -4.79 -6.84 -4.95
C SER A 86 -3.54 -7.68 -4.61
N SER A 87 -2.92 -8.33 -5.59
CA SER A 87 -1.67 -9.08 -5.42
C SER A 87 -0.50 -8.23 -4.95
N ASN A 88 -0.51 -6.93 -5.24
CA ASN A 88 0.54 -6.01 -4.85
C ASN A 88 0.36 -5.47 -3.42
N VAL A 89 -0.73 -5.83 -2.73
CA VAL A 89 -0.94 -5.47 -1.33
C VAL A 89 -0.42 -6.60 -0.44
N LEU A 90 0.60 -6.28 0.36
CA LEU A 90 1.27 -7.25 1.23
C LEU A 90 0.52 -7.40 2.56
N THR A 91 0.37 -6.29 3.28
CA THR A 91 -0.28 -6.29 4.59
C THR A 91 -0.71 -4.90 5.04
N LEU A 92 -1.69 -4.83 5.93
CA LEU A 92 -2.09 -3.63 6.66
C LEU A 92 -0.98 -3.22 7.63
N LEU A 93 -0.83 -1.91 7.84
CA LEU A 93 -0.03 -1.40 8.95
C LEU A 93 -0.69 -1.76 10.28
N LEU A 94 0.13 -2.12 11.25
CA LEU A 94 -0.30 -2.50 12.60
C LEU A 94 -0.79 -1.28 13.38
N SER A 95 -0.18 -0.12 13.15
CA SER A 95 -0.55 1.15 13.76
C SER A 95 -0.78 2.22 12.71
N LYS A 96 -1.69 3.16 12.99
CA LYS A 96 -1.82 4.34 12.13
C LYS A 96 -0.50 5.13 12.17
N PRO A 97 0.00 5.59 11.02
CA PRO A 97 1.18 6.44 10.96
C PRO A 97 1.01 7.71 11.80
N ARG A 98 2.14 8.22 12.30
CA ARG A 98 2.22 9.49 13.04
C ARG A 98 2.67 10.61 12.11
N ASN A 99 2.41 11.86 12.49
CA ASN A 99 2.88 13.05 11.76
C ASN A 99 2.57 13.01 10.25
N ILE A 100 1.34 12.63 9.89
CA ILE A 100 0.89 12.60 8.49
C ILE A 100 0.79 14.04 7.99
N ASN A 101 1.75 14.44 7.17
CA ASN A 101 1.85 15.77 6.58
C ASN A 101 1.96 15.64 5.04
N ASP A 102 1.84 16.77 4.34
CA ASP A 102 2.04 16.83 2.88
C ASP A 102 3.43 16.37 2.43
N THR A 103 4.41 16.29 3.34
CA THR A 103 5.78 15.86 3.04
C THR A 103 6.00 14.36 3.26
N GLY A 104 5.17 13.71 4.07
CA GLY A 104 5.44 12.35 4.51
C GLY A 104 4.68 11.92 5.75
N LEU A 105 5.06 10.76 6.28
CA LEU A 105 4.50 10.14 7.48
C LEU A 105 5.59 9.41 8.26
N ASP A 106 5.39 9.26 9.56
CA ASP A 106 6.27 8.51 10.44
C ASP A 106 5.65 7.16 10.80
N LEU A 107 6.44 6.10 10.66
CA LEU A 107 6.02 4.74 11.02
C LEU A 107 6.25 4.45 12.50
N SER A 108 5.42 3.55 13.04
CA SER A 108 5.68 2.98 14.37
C SER A 108 6.87 2.01 14.32
N GLU A 109 7.53 1.78 15.46
CA GLU A 109 8.64 0.82 15.56
C GLU A 109 8.23 -0.60 15.13
N ASN A 110 7.00 -1.00 15.43
CA ASN A 110 6.45 -2.30 15.03
C ASN A 110 6.29 -2.40 13.51
N ASP A 111 5.82 -1.33 12.86
CA ASP A 111 5.66 -1.29 11.40
C ASP A 111 7.02 -1.27 10.70
N ILE A 112 8.05 -0.67 11.31
CA ILE A 112 9.41 -0.68 10.78
C ILE A 112 10.03 -2.07 10.90
N ALA A 113 9.82 -2.74 12.04
CA ALA A 113 10.25 -4.13 12.20
C ALA A 113 9.57 -5.03 11.16
N LEU A 114 8.29 -4.79 10.87
CA LEU A 114 7.56 -5.49 9.82
C LEU A 114 8.12 -5.16 8.42
N PHE A 115 8.34 -3.88 8.12
CA PHE A 115 8.94 -3.43 6.86
C PHE A 115 10.29 -4.12 6.61
N ARG A 116 11.19 -4.14 7.60
CA ARG A 116 12.50 -4.82 7.47
C ARG A 116 12.36 -6.32 7.22
N ARG A 117 11.39 -6.97 7.86
CA ARG A 117 11.09 -8.39 7.61
C ARG A 117 10.61 -8.63 6.17
N LEU A 118 9.79 -7.71 5.64
CA LEU A 118 9.30 -7.80 4.27
C LEU A 118 10.37 -7.45 3.23
N ASP A 119 11.25 -6.50 3.52
CA ASP A 119 12.34 -6.08 2.61
C ASP A 119 13.50 -7.08 2.56
N THR A 120 13.58 -8.00 3.53
CA THR A 120 14.56 -9.09 3.52
C THR A 120 14.35 -9.97 2.27
N ASN A 121 15.43 -10.60 1.76
CA ASN A 121 15.42 -11.41 0.53
C ASN A 121 14.26 -12.42 0.42
N ASP A 122 13.76 -12.95 1.53
CA ASP A 122 12.61 -13.86 1.56
C ASP A 122 11.30 -13.21 1.10
N GLY A 123 11.08 -11.93 1.43
CA GLY A 123 9.92 -11.18 0.96
C GLY A 123 10.02 -10.82 -0.52
N ARG A 124 11.22 -10.46 -0.99
CA ARG A 124 11.50 -10.23 -2.43
C ARG A 124 11.39 -11.49 -3.28
N ALA A 125 11.73 -12.66 -2.72
CA ALA A 125 11.57 -13.94 -3.39
C ALA A 125 10.08 -14.31 -3.55
N ALA A 126 9.25 -14.08 -2.53
CA ALA A 126 7.81 -14.31 -2.59
C ALA A 126 7.10 -13.40 -3.63
N ILE A 127 7.66 -12.22 -3.92
CA ILE A 127 7.14 -11.31 -4.94
C ILE A 127 7.42 -11.81 -6.37
N LYS A 128 8.50 -12.57 -6.58
CA LYS A 128 8.92 -13.08 -7.90
C LYS A 128 8.21 -14.36 -8.35
N GLU A 129 7.57 -15.09 -7.43
CA GLU A 129 6.88 -16.36 -7.74
C GLU A 129 5.36 -16.21 -7.90
N ALA A 130 4.82 -14.98 -7.86
CA ALA A 130 3.40 -14.67 -7.96
C ALA A 130 2.96 -14.22 -9.37
#